data_AF-A0A7V7MNA2-F1
#
_entry.id   AF-A0A7V7MNA2-F1
#
_cell.length_a   1.000
_cell.length_b   1.000
_cell.length_c   1.000
_cell.angle_alpha   90.00
_cell.angle_beta   90.00
_cell.angle_gamma   90.00
#
_symmetry.space_group_name_H-M   'P 1'
#
loop_
_entity.id
_entity.type
_entity.pdbx_description
1 polymer ?
#
loop_
_entity_poly.entity_id
_entity_poly.type
_entity_poly.pdbx_seq_one_letter_code
_entity_poly.pdbx_strand_id
1 'polypeptide(L)'
;MDLKKHLDRAEAALKKGQADFAVELCDQVLEFAPGEGRAAELFTKALLEMEGGSKLMGKLGAGPAGLAARFSRLTRNPEGEARSLRRAFLKNSGDLRAGVAWAEALEKAGYAGGALGVFGALASQDGEAAKKAGALAAAQGEVDQALDFYKMALEVNPRDTEAMRARKNLAAEQALRTKKYEEAESGFDLAVDQDAFLRAARGEDADPQDEQD
;
A
#
# COMPACT_ATOMS: atom_id res chain seq x y z
N MET A 1 18.34 -2.67 -16.16
CA MET A 1 18.25 -3.34 -14.84
C MET A 1 16.94 -4.10 -14.80
N ASP A 2 16.93 -5.34 -14.34
CA ASP A 2 15.70 -6.13 -14.20
C ASP A 2 15.15 -5.95 -12.78
N LEU A 3 14.23 -4.98 -12.61
CA LEU A 3 13.72 -4.56 -11.31
C LEU A 3 13.13 -5.72 -10.52
N LYS A 4 12.34 -6.58 -11.18
CA LYS A 4 11.71 -7.75 -10.56
C LYS A 4 12.74 -8.70 -9.97
N LYS A 5 13.77 -9.04 -10.75
CA LYS A 5 14.84 -9.93 -10.30
C LYS A 5 15.61 -9.37 -9.10
N HIS A 6 15.81 -8.05 -9.04
CA HIS A 6 16.45 -7.41 -7.88
C HIS A 6 15.56 -7.45 -6.64
N LEU A 7 14.25 -7.22 -6.79
CA LEU A 7 13.29 -7.29 -5.67
C LEU A 7 13.13 -8.71 -5.13
N ASP A 8 13.01 -9.71 -6.00
CA ASP A 8 12.90 -11.10 -5.58
C ASP A 8 14.17 -11.56 -4.85
N ARG A 9 15.34 -11.06 -5.26
CA ARG A 9 16.60 -11.29 -4.55
C ARG A 9 16.66 -10.57 -3.20
N ALA A 10 16.17 -9.32 -3.13
CA ALA A 10 16.13 -8.56 -1.89
C ALA A 10 15.21 -9.23 -0.86
N GLU A 11 14.04 -9.70 -1.28
CA GLU A 11 13.13 -10.45 -0.42
C GLU A 11 13.73 -11.77 0.04
N ALA A 12 14.39 -12.51 -0.86
CA ALA A 12 15.09 -13.74 -0.50
C ALA A 12 16.26 -13.49 0.47
N ALA A 13 16.92 -12.33 0.39
CA ALA A 13 17.96 -11.92 1.32
C ALA A 13 17.38 -11.62 2.71
N LEU A 14 16.25 -10.91 2.78
CA LEU A 14 15.55 -10.65 4.05
C LEU A 14 15.14 -11.93 4.75
N LYS A 15 14.53 -12.87 4.02
CA LYS A 15 14.16 -14.19 4.56
C LYS A 15 15.33 -14.98 5.13
N LYS A 16 16.55 -14.67 4.70
CA LYS A 16 17.81 -15.28 5.19
C LYS A 16 18.48 -14.47 6.30
N GLY A 17 17.85 -13.40 6.80
CA GLY A 17 18.43 -12.47 7.77
C GLY A 17 19.55 -11.58 7.21
N GLN A 18 19.68 -11.49 5.87
CA GLN A 18 20.70 -10.68 5.21
C GLN A 18 20.18 -9.27 4.93
N ALA A 19 19.77 -8.57 5.99
CA ALA A 19 19.10 -7.27 5.88
C ALA A 19 19.97 -6.20 5.20
N ASP A 20 21.28 -6.15 5.48
CA ASP A 20 22.23 -5.23 4.81
C ASP A 20 22.19 -5.39 3.28
N PHE A 21 22.19 -6.64 2.80
CA PHE A 21 22.20 -6.92 1.36
C PHE A 21 20.85 -6.60 0.71
N ALA A 22 19.76 -6.84 1.43
CA ALA A 22 18.43 -6.46 0.96
C ALA A 22 18.28 -4.93 0.85
N VAL A 23 18.79 -4.17 1.83
CA VAL A 23 18.85 -2.70 1.79
C VAL A 23 19.60 -2.22 0.55
N GLU A 24 20.78 -2.80 0.26
CA GLU A 24 21.58 -2.40 -0.91
C GLU A 24 20.84 -2.64 -2.23
N LEU A 25 20.20 -3.82 -2.38
CA LEU A 25 19.41 -4.14 -3.57
C LEU A 25 18.21 -3.22 -3.74
N CYS A 26 17.50 -2.91 -2.65
CA CYS A 26 16.35 -2.01 -2.69
C CYS A 26 16.79 -0.55 -2.91
N ASP A 27 17.90 -0.09 -2.33
CA ASP A 27 18.42 1.26 -2.54
C ASP A 27 18.79 1.47 -4.02
N GLN A 28 19.42 0.48 -4.65
CA GLN A 28 19.68 0.49 -6.11
C GLN A 28 18.39 0.62 -6.90
N VAL A 29 17.36 -0.18 -6.60
CA VAL A 29 16.06 -0.09 -7.29
C VAL A 29 15.47 1.31 -7.11
N LEU A 30 15.46 1.85 -5.90
CA LEU A 30 14.90 3.16 -5.57
C LEU A 30 15.73 4.34 -6.10
N GLU A 31 16.97 4.12 -6.57
CA GLU A 31 17.71 5.14 -7.33
C GLU A 31 17.21 5.28 -8.77
N PHE A 32 16.68 4.21 -9.37
CA PHE A 32 16.11 4.23 -10.73
C PHE A 32 14.58 4.40 -10.74
N ALA A 33 13.89 3.88 -9.71
CA ALA A 33 12.44 3.88 -9.57
C ALA A 33 12.06 4.30 -8.14
N PRO A 34 12.09 5.60 -7.82
CA PRO A 34 11.92 6.10 -6.45
C PRO A 34 10.54 5.83 -5.85
N GLY A 35 9.52 5.63 -6.68
CA GLY A 35 8.15 5.32 -6.27
C GLY A 35 7.78 3.85 -6.26
N GLU A 36 8.74 2.93 -6.47
CA GLU A 36 8.48 1.49 -6.48
C GLU A 36 8.06 1.01 -5.09
N GLY A 37 6.75 0.71 -4.93
CA GLY A 37 6.14 0.39 -3.64
C GLY A 37 6.77 -0.80 -2.93
N ARG A 38 6.96 -1.91 -3.65
CA ARG A 38 7.58 -3.12 -3.10
C ARG A 38 9.03 -2.89 -2.68
N ALA A 39 9.77 -2.07 -3.42
CA ALA A 39 11.14 -1.71 -3.06
C ALA A 39 11.17 -0.88 -1.77
N ALA A 40 10.28 0.09 -1.64
CA ALA A 40 10.20 0.97 -0.47
C ALA A 40 9.77 0.20 0.79
N GLU A 41 8.83 -0.73 0.65
CA GLU A 41 8.40 -1.64 1.71
C GLU A 41 9.54 -2.55 2.18
N LEU A 42 10.17 -3.29 1.26
CA LEU A 42 11.26 -4.22 1.59
C LEU A 42 12.46 -3.48 2.18
N PHE A 43 12.79 -2.30 1.65
CA PHE A 43 13.83 -1.44 2.19
C PHE A 43 13.54 -1.07 3.65
N THR A 44 12.32 -0.64 3.95
CA THR A 44 11.91 -0.23 5.29
C THR A 44 11.96 -1.41 6.26
N LYS A 45 11.41 -2.57 5.88
CA LYS A 45 11.47 -3.79 6.69
C LYS A 45 12.91 -4.20 6.99
N ALA A 46 13.77 -4.17 5.98
CA ALA A 46 15.18 -4.48 6.13
C ALA A 46 15.88 -3.54 7.12
N LEU A 47 15.60 -2.23 7.07
CA LEU A 47 16.16 -1.29 8.04
C LEU A 47 15.68 -1.54 9.47
N LEU A 48 14.43 -1.94 9.65
CA LEU A 48 13.88 -2.26 10.97
C LEU A 48 14.46 -3.56 11.55
N GLU A 49 14.81 -4.53 10.71
CA GLU A 49 15.51 -5.75 11.14
C GLU A 49 16.99 -5.50 11.52
N MET A 50 17.59 -4.44 10.98
CA MET A 50 18.94 -4.02 11.31
C MET A 50 18.97 -3.28 12.66
N GLU A 51 18.89 -4.02 13.76
CA GLU A 51 19.13 -3.48 15.09
C GLU A 51 20.58 -2.96 15.19
N GLY A 52 20.73 -1.63 15.14
CA GLY A 52 22.01 -0.95 15.38
C GLY A 52 22.73 -0.52 14.11
N GLY A 53 22.43 0.70 13.64
CA GLY A 53 23.29 1.57 12.82
C GLY A 53 24.03 0.89 11.67
N SER A 54 23.53 1.08 10.45
CA SER A 54 24.08 0.47 9.25
C SER A 54 25.60 0.65 9.09
N LYS A 55 26.35 -0.46 9.12
CA LYS A 55 27.79 -0.52 8.76
C LYS A 55 28.02 -0.42 7.24
N LEU A 56 26.97 -0.24 6.41
CA LEU A 56 27.04 -0.13 4.94
C LEU A 56 27.89 1.05 4.42
N MET A 57 28.34 1.97 5.29
CA MET A 57 29.15 3.12 4.87
C MET A 57 30.51 2.75 4.26
N GLY A 58 31.02 1.53 4.46
CA GLY A 58 32.32 1.13 3.93
C GLY A 58 32.38 0.96 2.40
N LYS A 59 31.24 0.83 1.70
CA LYS A 59 31.23 0.43 0.27
C LYS A 59 30.41 1.33 -0.67
N LEU A 60 29.49 2.13 -0.16
CA LEU A 60 28.65 3.01 -1.00
C LEU A 60 29.32 4.34 -1.42
N GLY A 61 30.57 4.58 -0.98
CA GLY A 61 31.29 5.84 -1.22
C GLY A 61 32.40 5.84 -2.27
N ALA A 62 32.74 4.70 -2.89
CA ALA A 62 33.94 4.58 -3.73
C ALA A 62 33.70 3.85 -5.07
N GLY A 63 32.48 3.87 -5.59
CA GLY A 63 32.17 3.41 -6.95
C GLY A 63 32.10 4.57 -7.95
N PRO A 64 32.37 4.35 -9.25
CA PRO A 64 32.36 5.39 -10.29
C PRO A 64 30.98 6.09 -10.50
N ALA A 65 29.96 5.72 -9.74
CA ALA A 65 28.65 6.40 -9.69
C ALA A 65 28.65 7.69 -8.83
N GLY A 66 29.75 8.04 -8.17
CA GLY A 66 29.90 9.29 -7.38
C GLY A 66 29.84 10.61 -8.17
N LEU A 67 29.57 10.56 -9.48
CA LEU A 67 29.54 11.72 -10.39
C LEU A 67 28.13 12.06 -10.92
N ALA A 68 27.06 11.58 -10.29
CA ALA A 68 25.68 11.99 -10.64
C ALA A 68 25.16 13.18 -9.81
N ALA A 69 26.04 13.98 -9.23
CA ALA A 69 25.69 15.13 -8.39
C ALA A 69 25.91 16.48 -9.11
N ARG A 70 25.29 16.71 -10.27
CA ARG A 70 25.15 18.07 -10.84
C ARG A 70 23.80 18.18 -11.56
N PHE A 71 23.06 19.23 -11.22
CA PHE A 71 21.68 19.59 -11.62
C PHE A 71 20.53 19.08 -10.73
N SER A 72 20.31 19.81 -9.63
CA SER A 72 18.96 20.23 -9.23
C SER A 72 19.08 21.36 -8.20
N ARG A 73 19.32 22.58 -8.69
CA ARG A 73 18.86 23.79 -8.02
C ARG A 73 17.77 24.37 -8.90
N LEU A 74 16.69 24.80 -8.25
CA LEU A 74 15.61 25.64 -8.77
C LEU A 74 14.27 24.97 -9.16
N THR A 75 13.93 23.82 -8.56
CA THR A 75 12.52 23.47 -8.34
C THR A 75 12.39 22.90 -6.93
N ARG A 76 11.23 23.10 -6.29
CA ARG A 76 10.85 22.40 -5.06
C ARG A 76 10.63 20.94 -5.47
N ASN A 77 11.72 20.19 -5.65
CA ASN A 77 11.70 18.84 -6.21
C ASN A 77 11.37 17.83 -5.10
N PRO A 78 10.12 17.37 -4.99
CA PRO A 78 9.71 16.46 -3.91
C PRO A 78 10.44 15.12 -3.99
N GLU A 79 10.88 14.70 -5.18
CA GLU A 79 11.67 13.48 -5.37
C GLU A 79 13.09 13.63 -4.76
N GLY A 80 13.70 14.81 -4.92
CA GLY A 80 14.99 15.11 -4.30
C GLY A 80 14.91 15.13 -2.77
N GLU A 81 13.81 15.67 -2.22
CA GLU A 81 13.49 15.62 -0.79
C GLU A 81 13.36 14.16 -0.33
N ALA A 82 12.55 13.35 -1.02
CA ALA A 82 12.37 11.93 -0.73
C ALA A 82 13.69 11.16 -0.73
N ARG A 83 14.57 11.39 -1.71
CA ARG A 83 15.91 10.78 -1.75
C ARG A 83 16.78 11.18 -0.55
N SER A 84 16.73 12.45 -0.15
CA SER A 84 17.50 12.93 1.00
C SER A 84 17.02 12.31 2.32
N LEU A 85 15.70 12.16 2.49
CA LEU A 85 15.09 11.56 3.67
C LEU A 85 15.29 10.04 3.70
N ARG A 86 15.25 9.34 2.55
CA ARG A 86 15.65 7.93 2.46
C ARG A 86 17.07 7.72 2.97
N ARG A 87 18.01 8.58 2.56
CA ARG A 87 19.41 8.52 3.03
C ARG A 87 19.55 8.86 4.51
N ALA A 88 18.72 9.75 5.05
CA ALA A 88 18.69 10.05 6.48
C ALA A 88 18.18 8.83 7.27
N PHE A 89 17.12 8.19 6.80
CA PHE A 89 16.57 6.99 7.40
C PHE A 89 17.55 5.81 7.35
N LEU A 90 18.27 5.63 6.25
CA LEU A 90 19.35 4.64 6.14
C LEU A 90 20.45 4.83 7.21
N LYS A 91 20.80 6.08 7.54
CA LYS A 91 21.81 6.38 8.56
C LYS A 91 21.30 6.08 9.97
N ASN A 92 20.03 6.37 10.22
CA ASN A 92 19.39 6.21 11.51
C ASN A 92 18.20 5.25 11.39
N SER A 93 18.47 3.97 11.14
CA SER A 93 17.44 2.95 10.85
C SER A 93 16.43 2.74 11.98
N GLY A 94 16.82 3.04 13.23
CA GLY A 94 15.93 2.98 14.39
C GLY A 94 15.03 4.21 14.58
N ASP A 95 15.22 5.29 13.81
CA ASP A 95 14.37 6.48 13.90
C ASP A 95 13.15 6.34 12.98
N LEU A 96 12.04 5.85 13.53
CA LEU A 96 10.78 5.70 12.81
C LEU A 96 10.29 7.02 12.21
N ARG A 97 10.61 8.18 12.83
CA ARG A 97 10.21 9.49 12.30
C ARG A 97 10.91 9.80 10.98
N ALA A 98 12.14 9.34 10.78
CA ALA A 98 12.84 9.49 9.52
C ALA A 98 12.17 8.66 8.40
N GLY A 99 11.68 7.47 8.73
CA GLY A 99 10.86 6.64 7.83
C GLY A 99 9.53 7.30 7.48
N VAL A 100 8.80 7.81 8.47
CA VAL A 100 7.54 8.58 8.28
C VAL A 100 7.76 9.81 7.40
N ALA A 101 8.79 10.61 7.67
CA ALA A 101 9.10 11.78 6.87
C ALA A 101 9.44 11.42 5.41
N TRP A 102 10.17 10.32 5.20
CA TRP A 102 10.44 9.83 3.85
C TRP A 102 9.15 9.43 3.12
N ALA A 103 8.24 8.70 3.78
CA ALA A 103 6.95 8.33 3.20
C ALA A 103 6.09 9.55 2.82
N GLU A 104 6.03 10.58 3.67
CA GLU A 104 5.35 11.85 3.36
C GLU A 104 5.97 12.57 2.15
N ALA A 105 7.30 12.52 2.00
CA ALA A 105 7.96 13.08 0.83
C ALA A 105 7.67 12.28 -0.44
N LEU A 106 7.50 10.95 -0.35
CA LEU A 106 7.03 10.12 -1.46
C LEU A 106 5.60 10.49 -1.87
N GLU A 107 4.68 10.71 -0.93
CA GLU A 107 3.33 11.20 -1.24
C GLU A 107 3.37 12.56 -1.94
N LYS A 108 4.15 13.51 -1.42
CA LYS A 108 4.33 14.84 -2.06
C LYS A 108 4.92 14.73 -3.46
N ALA A 109 5.70 13.69 -3.73
CA ALA A 109 6.25 13.38 -5.04
C ALA A 109 5.26 12.63 -5.96
N GLY A 110 4.07 12.28 -5.48
CA GLY A 110 3.05 11.55 -6.22
C GLY A 110 3.25 10.03 -6.22
N TYR A 111 4.18 9.52 -5.42
CA TYR A 111 4.48 8.09 -5.33
C TYR A 111 3.66 7.40 -4.24
N ALA A 112 2.34 7.31 -4.45
CA ALA A 112 1.42 6.72 -3.48
C ALA A 112 1.75 5.25 -3.14
N GLY A 113 2.19 4.45 -4.12
CA GLY A 113 2.62 3.06 -3.88
C GLY A 113 3.89 2.97 -3.03
N GLY A 114 4.88 3.83 -3.30
CA GLY A 114 6.08 3.99 -2.48
C GLY A 114 5.75 4.36 -1.04
N ALA A 115 4.92 5.40 -0.86
CA ALA A 115 4.49 5.86 0.45
C ALA A 115 3.73 4.77 1.23
N LEU A 116 2.79 4.08 0.57
CA LEU A 116 2.05 2.96 1.16
C LEU A 116 2.98 1.85 1.63
N GLY A 117 3.99 1.51 0.85
CA GLY A 117 5.00 0.50 1.22
C GLY A 117 5.75 0.87 2.51
N VAL A 118 6.18 2.13 2.64
CA VAL A 118 6.91 2.61 3.84
C VAL A 118 5.97 2.71 5.04
N PHE A 119 4.81 3.36 4.91
CA PHE A 119 3.85 3.49 6.01
C PHE A 119 3.35 2.13 6.48
N GLY A 120 3.06 1.20 5.56
CA GLY A 120 2.62 -0.15 5.89
C GLY A 120 3.68 -0.94 6.65
N ALA A 121 4.96 -0.80 6.29
CA ALA A 121 6.05 -1.43 7.03
C ALA A 121 6.24 -0.85 8.45
N LEU A 122 5.85 0.41 8.67
CA LEU A 122 5.92 1.08 9.98
C LEU A 122 4.64 0.93 10.83
N ALA A 123 3.55 0.46 10.23
CA ALA A 123 2.21 0.49 10.82
C ALA A 123 2.07 -0.23 12.17
N SER A 124 2.84 -1.30 12.39
CA SER A 124 2.80 -2.04 13.67
C SER A 124 3.48 -1.31 14.82
N GLN A 125 4.32 -0.31 14.55
CA GLN A 125 5.11 0.42 15.53
C GLN A 125 4.66 1.88 15.68
N ASP A 126 4.02 2.44 14.66
CA ASP A 126 3.56 3.84 14.64
C ASP A 126 2.09 3.92 14.17
N GLY A 127 1.22 4.36 15.07
CA GLY A 127 -0.22 4.43 14.81
C GLY A 127 -0.62 5.47 13.76
N GLU A 128 0.16 6.55 13.62
CA GLU A 128 -0.07 7.55 12.59
C GLU A 128 0.36 7.03 11.21
N ALA A 129 1.48 6.31 11.13
CA ALA A 129 1.87 5.58 9.92
C ALA A 129 0.80 4.56 9.51
N ALA A 130 0.25 3.80 10.47
CA ALA A 130 -0.85 2.88 10.20
C ALA A 130 -2.10 3.58 9.65
N LYS A 131 -2.50 4.73 10.21
CA LYS A 131 -3.60 5.54 9.66
C LYS A 131 -3.34 5.99 8.24
N LYS A 132 -2.14 6.50 7.95
CA LYS A 132 -1.78 6.97 6.61
C LYS A 132 -1.75 5.83 5.59
N ALA A 133 -1.23 4.67 5.97
CA ALA A 133 -1.32 3.45 5.17
C ALA A 133 -2.78 3.07 4.87
N GLY A 134 -3.65 3.11 5.88
CA GLY A 134 -5.08 2.84 5.72
C GLY A 134 -5.78 3.82 4.77
N ALA A 135 -5.46 5.11 4.86
CA ALA A 135 -6.00 6.14 3.97
C ALA A 135 -5.53 5.95 2.51
N LEU A 136 -4.25 5.67 2.31
CA LEU A 136 -3.68 5.41 0.99
C LEU A 136 -4.26 4.15 0.35
N ALA A 137 -4.35 3.04 1.09
CA ALA A 137 -4.94 1.79 0.61
C ALA A 137 -6.42 1.98 0.25
N ALA A 138 -7.19 2.70 1.08
CA ALA A 138 -8.59 3.01 0.80
C ALA A 138 -8.75 3.84 -0.49
N ALA A 139 -7.88 4.83 -0.69
CA ALA A 139 -7.86 5.65 -1.90
C ALA A 139 -7.50 4.84 -3.17
N GLN A 140 -6.73 3.76 -3.03
CA GLN A 140 -6.41 2.83 -4.12
C GLN A 140 -7.51 1.77 -4.36
N GLY A 141 -8.56 1.75 -3.53
CA GLY A 141 -9.64 0.77 -3.60
C GLY A 141 -9.32 -0.57 -2.91
N GLU A 142 -8.18 -0.67 -2.24
CA GLU A 142 -7.73 -1.82 -1.45
C GLU A 142 -8.40 -1.82 -0.07
N VAL A 143 -9.72 -1.99 -0.07
CA VAL A 143 -10.58 -1.80 1.11
C VAL A 143 -10.19 -2.72 2.28
N ASP A 144 -9.95 -4.00 2.01
CA ASP A 144 -9.63 -4.98 3.07
C ASP A 144 -8.30 -4.63 3.75
N GLN A 145 -7.28 -4.31 2.94
CA GLN A 145 -5.97 -3.89 3.44
C GLN A 145 -6.04 -2.58 4.24
N ALA A 146 -6.86 -1.63 3.80
CA ALA A 146 -7.09 -0.40 4.54
C ALA A 146 -7.72 -0.65 5.92
N LEU A 147 -8.69 -1.56 6.01
CA LEU A 147 -9.31 -1.95 7.28
C LEU A 147 -8.30 -2.59 8.24
N ASP A 148 -7.38 -3.40 7.72
CA ASP A 148 -6.29 -3.99 8.50
C ASP A 148 -5.33 -2.92 9.04
N PHE A 149 -4.95 -1.93 8.23
CA PHE A 149 -4.12 -0.83 8.69
C PHE A 149 -4.81 0.02 9.76
N TYR A 150 -6.10 0.34 9.61
CA TYR A 150 -6.82 1.04 10.68
C TYR A 150 -6.95 0.20 11.95
N LYS A 151 -7.02 -1.13 11.83
CA LYS A 151 -6.97 -2.01 12.99
C LYS A 151 -5.61 -1.92 13.69
N MET A 152 -4.51 -1.97 12.96
CA MET A 152 -3.16 -1.78 13.51
C MET A 152 -3.01 -0.42 14.21
N ALA A 153 -3.55 0.66 13.62
CA ALA A 153 -3.56 1.98 14.25
C ALA A 153 -4.23 1.97 15.62
N LEU A 154 -5.35 1.24 15.77
CA LEU A 154 -6.09 1.09 17.02
C LEU A 154 -5.41 0.12 18.01
N GLU A 155 -4.60 -0.81 17.53
CA GLU A 155 -3.75 -1.64 18.40
C GLU A 155 -2.63 -0.82 19.04
N VAL A 156 -2.03 0.12 18.28
CA VAL A 156 -1.02 1.07 18.80
C VAL A 156 -1.66 2.13 19.69
N ASN A 157 -2.78 2.71 19.27
CA ASN A 157 -3.52 3.71 20.04
C ASN A 157 -5.04 3.41 20.04
N PRO A 158 -5.54 2.72 21.07
CA PRO A 158 -6.96 2.37 21.17
C PRO A 158 -7.92 3.56 21.26
N ARG A 159 -7.42 4.76 21.56
CA ARG A 159 -8.20 5.99 21.68
C ARG A 159 -8.17 6.85 20.42
N ASP A 160 -7.58 6.36 19.33
CA ASP A 160 -7.56 7.09 18.07
C ASP A 160 -8.96 7.18 17.46
N THR A 161 -9.62 8.31 17.70
CA THR A 161 -10.98 8.55 17.23
C THR A 161 -11.06 8.67 15.71
N GLU A 162 -9.96 9.08 15.05
CA GLU A 162 -9.91 9.24 13.60
C GLU A 162 -9.82 7.88 12.93
N ALA A 163 -8.91 7.01 13.39
CA ALA A 163 -8.82 5.62 12.94
C ALA A 163 -10.13 4.86 13.18
N MET A 164 -10.76 5.04 14.34
CA MET A 164 -12.06 4.41 14.62
C MET A 164 -13.14 4.85 13.64
N ARG A 165 -13.22 6.15 13.34
CA ARG A 165 -14.21 6.68 12.39
C ARG A 165 -13.93 6.20 10.98
N ALA A 166 -12.69 6.32 10.51
CA ALA A 166 -12.29 5.90 9.17
C ALA A 166 -12.59 4.42 8.94
N ARG A 167 -12.24 3.54 9.89
CA ARG A 167 -12.54 2.11 9.83
C ARG A 167 -14.04 1.81 9.78
N LYS A 168 -14.84 2.47 10.61
CA LYS A 168 -16.30 2.28 10.64
C LYS A 168 -16.96 2.73 9.34
N ASN A 169 -16.58 3.89 8.84
CA ASN A 169 -17.11 4.43 7.58
C ASN A 169 -16.77 3.51 6.42
N LEU A 170 -15.51 3.10 6.31
CA LEU A 170 -15.04 2.22 5.24
C LEU A 170 -15.73 0.85 5.28
N ALA A 171 -15.92 0.26 6.47
CA ALA A 171 -16.65 -1.00 6.62
C ALA A 171 -18.14 -0.86 6.25
N ALA A 172 -18.78 0.27 6.58
CA ALA A 172 -20.15 0.54 6.19
C ALA A 172 -20.30 0.72 4.67
N GLU A 173 -19.37 1.43 4.04
CA GLU A 173 -19.31 1.59 2.58
C GLU A 173 -19.13 0.24 1.88
N GLN A 174 -18.25 -0.62 2.41
CA GLN A 174 -18.04 -1.98 1.89
C GLN A 174 -19.32 -2.80 1.97
N ALA A 175 -20.01 -2.80 3.13
CA ALA A 175 -21.25 -3.54 3.34
C ALA A 175 -22.39 -3.06 2.43
N LEU A 176 -22.53 -1.75 2.23
CA LEU A 176 -23.51 -1.18 1.31
C LEU A 176 -23.20 -1.56 -0.14
N ARG A 177 -21.92 -1.61 -0.50
CA ARG A 177 -21.48 -1.99 -1.84
C ARG A 177 -21.78 -3.47 -2.13
N THR A 178 -21.45 -4.38 -1.22
CA THR A 178 -21.79 -5.81 -1.38
C THR A 178 -23.29 -6.03 -1.46
N LYS A 179 -24.09 -5.42 -0.57
CA LYS A 179 -25.56 -5.53 -0.63
C LYS A 179 -26.13 -5.09 -1.98
N LYS A 180 -25.63 -3.98 -2.54
CA LYS A 180 -26.06 -3.49 -3.86
C LYS A 180 -25.69 -4.46 -4.99
N TYR A 181 -24.54 -5.13 -4.91
CA TYR A 181 -24.17 -6.13 -5.90
C TYR A 181 -25.05 -7.38 -5.81
N GLU A 182 -25.37 -7.86 -4.61
CA GLU A 182 -26.31 -8.97 -4.40
C GLU A 182 -27.73 -8.63 -4.93
N GLU A 183 -28.22 -7.41 -4.66
CA GLU A 183 -29.49 -6.92 -5.21
C GLU A 183 -29.45 -6.77 -6.75
N ALA A 184 -28.34 -6.31 -7.32
CA ALA A 184 -28.18 -6.19 -8.76
C ALA A 184 -28.13 -7.56 -9.45
N GLU A 185 -27.43 -8.54 -8.88
CA GLU A 185 -27.36 -9.92 -9.39
C GLU A 185 -28.73 -10.58 -9.36
N SER A 186 -29.46 -10.49 -8.24
CA SER A 186 -30.84 -10.98 -8.16
C SER A 186 -31.80 -10.27 -9.13
N GLY A 187 -31.60 -8.98 -9.39
CA GLY A 187 -32.34 -8.23 -10.41
C GLY A 187 -31.99 -8.62 -11.84
N PHE A 188 -30.73 -8.96 -12.12
CA PHE A 188 -30.29 -9.50 -13.41
C PHE A 188 -30.82 -10.92 -13.64
N ASP A 189 -30.85 -11.77 -12.61
CA ASP A 189 -31.48 -13.09 -12.68
C ASP A 189 -32.99 -12.98 -12.95
N LEU A 190 -33.68 -11.99 -12.37
CA LEU A 190 -35.09 -11.70 -12.69
C LEU A 190 -35.29 -11.13 -14.10
N ALA A 191 -34.32 -10.38 -14.64
CA ALA A 191 -34.39 -9.79 -15.98
C ALA A 191 -34.01 -10.76 -17.11
N VAL A 192 -33.37 -11.89 -16.78
CA VAL A 192 -32.90 -12.91 -17.73
C VAL A 192 -33.71 -14.21 -17.63
N ASP A 193 -34.90 -14.19 -17.01
CA ASP A 193 -35.90 -15.22 -17.33
C ASP A 193 -36.52 -14.91 -18.70
N GLN A 194 -35.75 -15.21 -19.76
CA GLN A 194 -36.19 -15.12 -21.14
C GLN A 194 -37.50 -15.88 -21.36
N ASP A 195 -37.74 -16.98 -20.65
CA ASP A 195 -38.97 -17.76 -20.78
C ASP A 195 -40.16 -17.05 -20.11
N ALA A 196 -40.00 -16.40 -18.96
CA ALA A 196 -41.05 -15.55 -18.39
C ALA A 196 -41.35 -14.33 -19.29
N PHE A 197 -40.32 -13.68 -19.82
CA PHE A 197 -40.48 -12.57 -20.75
C PHE A 197 -41.17 -13.00 -22.07
N LEU A 198 -40.77 -14.15 -22.63
CA LEU A 198 -41.35 -14.68 -23.87
C LEU A 198 -42.77 -15.22 -23.68
N ARG A 199 -43.11 -15.84 -22.54
CA ARG A 199 -44.48 -16.25 -22.20
C ARG A 199 -45.42 -15.05 -22.11
N ALA A 200 -45.00 -14.01 -21.38
CA ALA A 200 -45.75 -12.75 -21.29
C ALA A 200 -45.90 -12.08 -22.67
N ALA A 201 -44.85 -12.07 -23.50
CA ALA A 201 -44.90 -11.51 -24.85
C ALA A 201 -45.78 -12.33 -25.83
N ARG A 202 -45.95 -13.64 -25.60
CA ARG A 202 -46.86 -14.51 -26.35
C ARG A 202 -48.30 -14.47 -25.86
N GLY A 203 -48.59 -13.73 -24.78
CA GLY A 203 -49.92 -13.69 -24.17
C GLY A 203 -50.31 -14.98 -23.45
N GLU A 204 -49.32 -15.76 -23.03
CA GLU A 204 -49.46 -17.02 -22.29
C GLU A 204 -49.43 -16.73 -20.77
N ASP A 205 -50.22 -15.77 -20.29
CA ASP A 205 -50.46 -15.64 -18.85
C ASP A 205 -51.41 -16.78 -18.45
N ALA A 206 -50.89 -17.74 -17.69
CA ALA A 206 -51.65 -18.87 -17.18
C ALA A 206 -52.82 -18.38 -16.32
N ASP A 207 -54.01 -18.81 -16.71
CA ASP A 207 -55.25 -18.69 -15.96
C ASP A 207 -55.05 -19.23 -14.52
N PRO A 208 -55.32 -18.44 -13.46
CA PRO A 208 -55.22 -18.92 -12.09
C PRO A 208 -56.49 -19.70 -11.73
N GLN A 209 -56.68 -20.87 -12.36
CA GLN A 209 -57.64 -21.87 -11.93
C GLN A 209 -57.02 -23.25 -12.17
N ASP A 210 -56.69 -23.92 -11.06
CA ASP A 210 -56.56 -25.39 -10.88
C ASP A 210 -55.38 -25.73 -9.98
N GLU A 211 -55.53 -25.43 -8.69
CA GLU A 211 -54.88 -26.21 -7.62
C GLU A 211 -55.74 -26.13 -6.35
N GLN A 212 -57.00 -26.56 -6.46
CA GLN A 212 -57.79 -27.11 -5.37
C GLN A 212 -58.52 -28.35 -5.90
N ASP A 213 -57.93 -29.51 -5.68
CA ASP A 213 -58.58 -30.74 -5.17
C ASP A 213 -57.56 -31.87 -5.01
#